data_AF-A0A4R5CIQ4-F1
#
_entry.id   AF-A0A4R5CIQ4-F1
#
_cell.length_a   1.000
_cell.length_b   1.000
_cell.length_c   1.000
_cell.angle_alpha   90.00
_cell.angle_beta   90.00
_cell.angle_gamma   90.00
#
_symmetry.space_group_name_H-M   'P 1'
#
loop_
_entity.id
_entity.type
_entity.pdbx_description
1 polymer ?
#
loop_
_entity_poly.entity_id
_entity_poly.type
_entity_poly.pdbx_seq_one_letter_code
_entity_poly.pdbx_strand_id
1 'polypeptide(L)'
;MTGSRFEHALGAMHLARQAWQQAWLNSSDDVRKAFRSDVWKTLNGLTASALDQDTRDWVRGHAEFNETFDDRIALAVGAATLLHDIGHAPFSHTLEPFFARHAAQIASQDPTKVAKYVTSMVTPFHEFVGYQMLDQIEPDAVERIPWVVVKMIMDTSHQPGTWQASIHGLISGEVDVDRMDYLVRDGQKSGSEVAAVDLARLIQSVELRNIQSNGDTDAPAVWSVGFGLRARSAIEAFLNNRQRYHQWVLFHSHAVAVDRMLEYAVEGLWTLARDVRQGSRDAELLHVLADLVPDLNYFSPHKRLYDATRDGRPVVIEDHDTTAIQASIDDVTVMEWLKSSASVVRALLTSGQSLGARRAELVRVLACVEALVDRVPNWAPVWKTEDDYREMADELKEPLVATLNSLGLELLRDGRRRVEGLSAAPTAAVSASLDEVSKAFAKDSILGLNLLAKQCLRSRDMTQRFLRERTWADALSTRCVPSRQLKGGFWVFAFQEVASVRDGHEMAVNVFDGNRPRPFREISATVSYLPEIEARAVKLHVYYVCPNLQMRVNRISRYKDELRKLFKEHFADVVMSTYRDLI
;
A
#
# COMPACT_ATOMS: atom_id res chain seq x y z
N MET A 1 10.67 -10.28 11.28
CA MET A 1 9.87 -9.50 12.25
C MET A 1 8.62 -10.33 12.53
N THR A 2 8.22 -10.53 13.78
CA THR A 2 7.10 -11.43 14.16
C THR A 2 5.96 -10.66 14.85
N GLY A 3 5.72 -9.43 14.40
CA GLY A 3 4.63 -8.60 14.92
C GLY A 3 3.30 -8.80 14.21
N SER A 4 2.22 -8.55 14.92
CA SER A 4 0.86 -8.61 14.36
C SER A 4 0.29 -7.20 14.25
N ARG A 5 -0.67 -7.01 13.33
CA ARG A 5 -1.39 -5.73 13.25
C ARG A 5 -2.18 -5.42 14.51
N PHE A 6 -2.60 -6.45 15.25
CA PHE A 6 -3.31 -6.28 16.52
C PHE A 6 -2.48 -5.52 17.56
N GLU A 7 -1.22 -5.93 17.80
CA GLU A 7 -0.36 -5.19 18.74
C GLU A 7 -0.06 -3.78 18.22
N HIS A 8 0.09 -3.60 16.90
CA HIS A 8 0.31 -2.32 16.24
C HIS A 8 -0.85 -1.36 16.49
N ALA A 9 -2.07 -1.80 16.20
CA ALA A 9 -3.29 -1.06 16.43
C ALA A 9 -3.45 -0.65 17.91
N LEU A 10 -3.10 -1.53 18.85
CA LEU A 10 -3.11 -1.20 20.29
C LEU A 10 -2.09 -0.12 20.66
N GLY A 11 -0.87 -0.21 20.14
CA GLY A 11 0.17 0.79 20.39
C GLY A 11 -0.15 2.14 19.76
N ALA A 12 -0.60 2.14 18.50
CA ALA A 12 -1.06 3.34 17.81
C ALA A 12 -2.25 3.99 18.55
N MET A 13 -3.26 3.20 18.98
CA MET A 13 -4.37 3.68 19.80
C MET A 13 -3.89 4.36 21.09
N HIS A 14 -2.93 3.74 21.78
CA HIS A 14 -2.37 4.29 23.01
C HIS A 14 -1.70 5.66 22.77
N LEU A 15 -0.91 5.77 21.71
CA LEU A 15 -0.27 7.02 21.31
C LEU A 15 -1.29 8.07 20.86
N ALA A 16 -2.31 7.69 20.09
CA ALA A 16 -3.35 8.59 19.60
C ALA A 16 -4.12 9.28 20.74
N ARG A 17 -4.51 8.50 21.76
CA ARG A 17 -5.20 9.03 22.93
C ARG A 17 -4.32 10.05 23.67
N GLN A 18 -3.04 9.73 23.89
CA GLN A 18 -2.12 10.66 24.54
C GLN A 18 -1.88 11.91 23.69
N ALA A 19 -1.68 11.74 22.38
CA ALA A 19 -1.46 12.85 21.45
C ALA A 19 -2.66 13.81 21.44
N TRP A 20 -3.89 13.28 21.40
CA TRP A 20 -5.09 14.10 21.47
C TRP A 20 -5.19 14.87 22.79
N GLN A 21 -4.96 14.19 23.92
CA GLN A 21 -4.96 14.84 25.24
C GLN A 21 -3.93 15.96 25.32
N GLN A 22 -2.72 15.76 24.79
CA GLN A 22 -1.70 16.82 24.71
C GLN A 22 -2.13 17.94 23.76
N ALA A 23 -2.71 17.61 22.59
CA ALA A 23 -3.26 18.60 21.67
C ALA A 23 -4.27 19.52 22.37
N TRP A 24 -5.20 18.93 23.11
CA TRP A 24 -6.22 19.64 23.87
C TRP A 24 -5.66 20.47 25.02
N LEU A 25 -4.68 19.95 25.77
CA LEU A 25 -4.02 20.67 26.87
C LEU A 25 -3.17 21.85 26.37
N ASN A 26 -2.53 21.71 25.20
CA ASN A 26 -1.69 22.73 24.60
C ASN A 26 -2.48 23.83 23.87
N SER A 27 -3.79 23.63 23.64
CA SER A 27 -4.67 24.64 23.03
C SER A 27 -5.15 25.69 24.04
N SER A 28 -5.34 26.92 23.57
CA SER A 28 -5.95 27.98 24.38
C SER A 28 -7.43 27.70 24.65
N ASP A 29 -7.98 28.34 25.68
CA ASP A 29 -9.41 28.23 26.01
C ASP A 29 -10.32 28.63 24.84
N ASP A 30 -9.94 29.65 24.08
CA ASP A 30 -10.73 30.12 22.94
C ASP A 30 -10.73 29.09 21.80
N VAL A 31 -9.58 28.46 21.52
CA VAL A 31 -9.48 27.38 20.55
C VAL A 31 -10.33 26.18 20.97
N ARG A 32 -10.26 25.79 22.25
CA ARG A 32 -11.06 24.69 22.80
C ARG A 32 -12.57 24.96 22.70
N LYS A 33 -13.01 26.17 23.07
CA LYS A 33 -14.41 26.59 22.96
C LYS A 33 -14.89 26.60 21.51
N ALA A 34 -14.10 27.15 20.59
CA ALA A 34 -14.43 27.20 19.17
C ALA A 34 -14.50 25.79 18.56
N PHE A 35 -13.54 24.92 18.86
CA PHE A 35 -13.51 23.54 18.37
C PHE A 35 -14.72 22.75 18.84
N ARG A 36 -15.00 22.82 20.14
CA ARG A 36 -16.17 22.20 20.74
C ARG A 36 -17.48 22.68 20.10
N SER A 37 -17.60 23.98 19.87
CA SER A 37 -18.77 24.58 19.21
C SER A 37 -18.95 24.05 17.79
N ASP A 38 -17.86 23.89 17.03
CA ASP A 38 -17.89 23.40 15.66
C ASP A 38 -18.27 21.91 15.58
N VAL A 39 -17.72 21.08 16.47
CA VAL A 39 -18.12 19.67 16.61
C VAL A 39 -19.59 19.57 17.01
N TRP A 40 -20.04 20.36 17.99
CA TRP A 40 -21.45 20.36 18.40
C TRP A 40 -22.38 20.75 17.25
N LYS A 41 -22.05 21.82 16.51
CA LYS A 41 -22.83 22.25 15.32
C LYS A 41 -22.89 21.15 14.27
N THR A 42 -21.77 20.49 14.01
CA THR A 42 -21.69 19.36 13.07
C THR A 42 -22.65 18.26 13.51
N LEU A 43 -22.56 17.79 14.76
CA LEU A 43 -23.37 16.68 15.26
C LEU A 43 -24.86 17.04 15.40
N ASN A 44 -25.17 18.24 15.88
CA ASN A 44 -26.54 18.73 16.04
C ASN A 44 -27.23 19.03 14.69
N GLY A 45 -26.45 19.23 13.62
CA GLY A 45 -26.94 19.38 12.26
C GLY A 45 -27.31 18.05 11.58
N LEU A 46 -26.94 16.91 12.15
CA LEU A 46 -27.26 15.59 11.60
C LEU A 46 -28.72 15.18 11.89
N THR A 47 -29.27 14.32 11.03
CA THR A 47 -30.58 13.72 11.29
C THR A 47 -30.50 12.75 12.47
N ALA A 48 -31.60 12.57 13.19
CA ALA A 48 -31.65 11.64 14.32
C ALA A 48 -31.24 10.21 13.92
N SER A 49 -31.56 9.77 12.70
CA SER A 49 -31.20 8.46 12.17
C SER A 49 -29.71 8.30 11.83
N ALA A 50 -28.97 9.40 11.67
CA ALA A 50 -27.53 9.39 11.42
C ALA A 50 -26.70 9.35 12.72
N LEU A 51 -27.32 9.68 13.87
CA LEU A 51 -26.70 9.61 15.19
C LEU A 51 -26.97 8.25 15.83
N ASP A 52 -25.92 7.57 16.28
CA ASP A 52 -26.05 6.49 17.25
C ASP A 52 -26.67 7.01 18.56
N GLN A 53 -27.29 6.10 19.32
CA GLN A 53 -28.07 6.46 20.50
C GLN A 53 -27.22 7.19 21.55
N ASP A 54 -25.99 6.72 21.79
CA ASP A 54 -25.06 7.30 22.75
C ASP A 54 -24.64 8.73 22.38
N THR A 55 -24.26 8.97 21.11
CA THR A 55 -23.94 10.31 20.63
C THR A 55 -25.15 11.25 20.68
N ARG A 56 -26.34 10.74 20.37
CA ARG A 56 -27.57 11.53 20.42
C ARG A 56 -27.87 12.04 21.83
N ASP A 57 -27.72 11.18 22.83
CA ASP A 57 -27.97 11.55 24.23
C ASP A 57 -26.91 12.53 24.73
N TRP A 58 -25.65 12.29 24.37
CA TRP A 58 -24.54 13.19 24.67
C TRP A 58 -24.73 14.61 24.13
N VAL A 59 -25.10 14.76 22.85
CA VAL A 59 -25.29 16.07 22.20
C VAL A 59 -26.49 16.83 22.78
N ARG A 60 -27.55 16.11 23.19
CA ARG A 60 -28.73 16.71 23.85
C ARG A 60 -28.40 17.24 25.24
N GLY A 61 -27.60 16.51 26.01
CA GLY A 61 -27.12 16.89 27.34
C GLY A 61 -26.07 18.00 27.27
N HIS A 62 -26.43 19.22 26.89
CA HIS A 62 -25.48 20.33 26.64
C HIS A 62 -24.44 20.56 27.77
N ALA A 63 -24.82 20.38 29.03
CA ALA A 63 -23.90 20.47 30.16
C ALA A 63 -22.90 19.30 30.14
N GLU A 64 -23.40 18.07 30.03
CA GLU A 64 -22.60 16.84 29.91
C GLU A 64 -21.68 16.88 28.68
N PHE A 65 -22.18 17.35 27.54
CA PHE A 65 -21.40 17.55 26.32
C PHE A 65 -20.18 18.43 26.58
N ASN A 66 -20.36 19.51 27.35
CA ASN A 66 -19.29 20.44 27.69
C ASN A 66 -18.30 19.87 28.71
N GLU A 67 -18.79 19.13 29.70
CA GLU A 67 -17.98 18.57 30.78
C GLU A 67 -17.14 17.37 30.31
N THR A 68 -17.71 16.53 29.46
CA THR A 68 -17.08 15.27 28.99
C THR A 68 -16.44 15.38 27.61
N PHE A 69 -16.41 16.57 27.01
CA PHE A 69 -16.02 16.75 25.60
C PHE A 69 -14.68 16.11 25.24
N ASP A 70 -13.64 16.44 26.00
CA ASP A 70 -12.28 15.97 25.72
C ASP A 70 -12.20 14.44 25.82
N ASP A 71 -12.73 13.86 26.90
CA ASP A 71 -12.72 12.41 27.10
C ASP A 71 -13.48 11.67 25.99
N ARG A 72 -14.63 12.20 25.55
CA ARG A 72 -15.44 11.62 24.48
C ARG A 72 -14.73 11.66 23.13
N ILE A 73 -14.05 12.77 22.80
CA ILE A 73 -13.24 12.85 21.58
C ILE A 73 -11.99 11.97 21.71
N ALA A 74 -11.34 11.91 22.86
CA ALA A 74 -10.18 11.04 23.10
C ALA A 74 -10.53 9.55 22.90
N LEU A 75 -11.72 9.13 23.34
CA LEU A 75 -12.26 7.79 23.07
C LEU A 75 -12.50 7.57 21.58
N ALA A 76 -13.07 8.55 20.87
CA ALA A 76 -13.30 8.46 19.44
C ALA A 76 -11.99 8.36 18.65
N VAL A 77 -11.00 9.17 18.99
CA VAL A 77 -9.64 9.14 18.40
C VAL A 77 -8.97 7.80 18.66
N GLY A 78 -9.05 7.29 19.89
CA GLY A 78 -8.54 5.98 20.24
C GLY A 78 -9.20 4.86 19.43
N ALA A 79 -10.53 4.85 19.35
CA ALA A 79 -11.28 3.85 18.59
C ALA A 79 -10.99 3.93 17.08
N ALA A 80 -10.96 5.13 16.49
CA ALA A 80 -10.61 5.32 15.09
C ALA A 80 -9.19 4.82 14.80
N THR A 81 -8.25 5.07 15.69
CA THR A 81 -6.87 4.57 15.55
C THR A 81 -6.77 3.07 15.77
N LEU A 82 -7.52 2.48 16.70
CA LEU A 82 -7.56 1.04 16.89
C LEU A 82 -8.04 0.32 15.61
N LEU A 83 -8.92 0.97 14.85
CA LEU A 83 -9.57 0.40 13.67
C LEU A 83 -8.94 0.83 12.34
N HIS A 84 -7.94 1.72 12.33
CA HIS A 84 -7.36 2.25 11.08
C HIS A 84 -6.84 1.14 10.14
N ASP A 85 -6.40 0.04 10.73
CA ASP A 85 -5.76 -1.09 10.07
C ASP A 85 -6.66 -2.33 9.90
N ILE A 86 -7.93 -2.26 10.36
CA ILE A 86 -8.84 -3.41 10.39
C ILE A 86 -9.14 -3.97 8.99
N GLY A 87 -9.05 -3.12 7.97
CA GLY A 87 -9.31 -3.49 6.58
C GLY A 87 -8.11 -4.05 5.82
N HIS A 88 -6.98 -4.34 6.47
CA HIS A 88 -5.85 -4.95 5.78
C HIS A 88 -6.15 -6.37 5.31
N ALA A 89 -5.86 -6.63 4.04
CA ALA A 89 -5.85 -7.97 3.48
C ALA A 89 -4.81 -8.89 4.17
N PRO A 90 -4.93 -10.22 4.04
CA PRO A 90 -3.83 -11.15 4.31
C PRO A 90 -2.53 -10.68 3.63
N PHE A 91 -1.41 -10.73 4.33
CA PHE A 91 -0.12 -10.16 3.92
C PHE A 91 -0.17 -8.66 3.57
N SER A 92 -1.20 -7.96 4.01
CA SER A 92 -1.31 -6.51 3.96
C SER A 92 -1.09 -5.93 2.56
N HIS A 93 -0.24 -4.91 2.42
CA HIS A 93 0.10 -4.27 1.16
C HIS A 93 0.62 -5.22 0.08
N THR A 94 1.15 -6.39 0.45
CA THR A 94 1.67 -7.36 -0.52
C THR A 94 0.55 -7.97 -1.37
N LEU A 95 -0.57 -8.36 -0.78
CA LEU A 95 -1.73 -8.90 -1.51
C LEU A 95 -2.87 -7.90 -1.68
N GLU A 96 -2.80 -6.72 -1.08
CA GLU A 96 -3.77 -5.64 -1.29
C GLU A 96 -4.06 -5.39 -2.79
N PRO A 97 -3.06 -5.32 -3.70
CA PRO A 97 -3.32 -5.19 -5.13
C PRO A 97 -4.11 -6.37 -5.73
N PHE A 98 -3.83 -7.61 -5.28
CA PHE A 98 -4.57 -8.80 -5.72
C PHE A 98 -6.04 -8.72 -5.27
N PHE A 99 -6.31 -8.40 -4.01
CA PHE A 99 -7.68 -8.28 -3.53
C PHE A 99 -8.41 -7.12 -4.18
N ALA A 100 -7.76 -5.99 -4.43
CA ALA A 100 -8.35 -4.86 -5.14
C ALA A 100 -8.73 -5.24 -6.59
N ARG A 101 -7.86 -5.97 -7.29
CA ARG A 101 -8.10 -6.49 -8.66
C ARG A 101 -9.32 -7.38 -8.75
N HIS A 102 -9.45 -8.28 -7.78
CA HIS A 102 -10.48 -9.32 -7.78
C HIS A 102 -11.64 -9.01 -6.83
N ALA A 103 -11.74 -7.78 -6.33
CA ALA A 103 -12.70 -7.41 -5.29
C ALA A 103 -14.14 -7.71 -5.72
N ALA A 104 -14.49 -7.50 -6.98
CA ALA A 104 -15.83 -7.77 -7.49
C ALA A 104 -16.16 -9.28 -7.52
N GLN A 105 -15.17 -10.12 -7.79
CA GLN A 105 -15.32 -11.58 -7.80
C GLN A 105 -15.28 -12.16 -6.38
N ILE A 106 -14.54 -11.53 -5.47
CA ILE A 106 -14.37 -11.98 -4.09
C ILE A 106 -15.57 -11.55 -3.22
N ALA A 107 -16.02 -10.30 -3.35
CA ALA A 107 -16.92 -9.70 -2.35
C ALA A 107 -18.31 -10.32 -2.24
N SER A 108 -18.76 -11.09 -3.23
CA SER A 108 -19.98 -11.93 -3.27
C SER A 108 -21.34 -11.29 -2.90
N GLN A 109 -21.39 -10.22 -2.10
CA GLN A 109 -22.58 -9.70 -1.42
C GLN A 109 -22.89 -8.22 -1.77
N ASP A 110 -21.91 -7.42 -2.23
CA ASP A 110 -22.16 -6.02 -2.65
C ASP A 110 -21.26 -5.54 -3.81
N PRO A 111 -21.58 -5.91 -5.06
CA PRO A 111 -20.84 -5.47 -6.25
C PRO A 111 -20.86 -3.95 -6.44
N THR A 112 -21.91 -3.27 -5.94
CA THR A 112 -22.15 -1.83 -6.11
C THR A 112 -21.17 -0.98 -5.31
N LYS A 113 -20.91 -1.32 -4.04
CA LYS A 113 -19.94 -0.60 -3.21
C LYS A 113 -18.50 -0.82 -3.70
N VAL A 114 -18.17 -2.04 -4.09
CA VAL A 114 -16.86 -2.37 -4.69
C VAL A 114 -16.67 -1.63 -6.01
N ALA A 115 -17.69 -1.57 -6.87
CA ALA A 115 -17.63 -0.83 -8.13
C ALA A 115 -17.39 0.69 -7.90
N LYS A 116 -18.01 1.27 -6.86
CA LYS A 116 -17.78 2.68 -6.49
C LYS A 116 -16.33 2.95 -6.07
N TYR A 117 -15.73 2.04 -5.30
CA TYR A 117 -14.30 2.11 -4.95
C TYR A 117 -13.39 1.97 -6.17
N VAL A 118 -13.62 0.95 -7.00
CA VAL A 118 -12.83 0.69 -8.22
C VAL A 118 -12.87 1.88 -9.18
N THR A 119 -13.95 2.67 -9.16
CA THR A 119 -14.10 3.85 -10.02
C THR A 119 -13.40 5.09 -9.46
N SER A 120 -13.25 5.23 -8.14
CA SER A 120 -12.64 6.42 -7.52
C SER A 120 -11.12 6.29 -7.30
N MET A 121 -10.62 5.15 -6.84
CA MET A 121 -9.19 4.85 -6.56
C MET A 121 -8.34 5.99 -5.94
N VAL A 122 -8.96 6.91 -5.19
CA VAL A 122 -8.26 8.00 -4.50
C VAL A 122 -7.71 7.54 -3.14
N THR A 123 -8.41 6.61 -2.50
CA THR A 123 -8.13 6.09 -1.16
C THR A 123 -7.46 4.71 -1.26
N PRO A 124 -6.50 4.36 -0.39
CA PRO A 124 -6.00 2.99 -0.25
C PRO A 124 -7.12 1.96 -0.03
N PHE A 125 -6.89 0.71 -0.47
CA PHE A 125 -7.95 -0.30 -0.46
C PHE A 125 -8.32 -0.72 0.96
N HIS A 126 -7.31 -0.91 1.81
CA HIS A 126 -7.51 -1.30 3.20
C HIS A 126 -8.29 -0.25 4.01
N GLU A 127 -8.09 1.05 3.75
CA GLU A 127 -8.88 2.12 4.38
C GLU A 127 -10.36 2.05 3.95
N PHE A 128 -10.62 1.84 2.66
CA PHE A 128 -11.99 1.65 2.16
C PHE A 128 -12.66 0.42 2.79
N VAL A 129 -11.98 -0.72 2.80
CA VAL A 129 -12.50 -1.96 3.39
C VAL A 129 -12.73 -1.78 4.88
N GLY A 130 -11.78 -1.17 5.59
CA GLY A 130 -11.89 -0.91 7.03
C GLY A 130 -13.09 -0.03 7.35
N TYR A 131 -13.33 1.01 6.56
CA TYR A 131 -14.52 1.85 6.69
C TYR A 131 -15.83 1.05 6.47
N GLN A 132 -15.87 0.13 5.50
CA GLN A 132 -17.04 -0.73 5.28
C GLN A 132 -17.28 -1.73 6.43
N MET A 133 -16.22 -2.17 7.09
CA MET A 133 -16.31 -3.07 8.25
C MET A 133 -16.90 -2.37 9.49
N LEU A 134 -16.84 -1.03 9.58
CA LEU A 134 -17.43 -0.29 10.71
C LEU A 134 -18.95 -0.47 10.83
N ASP A 135 -19.64 -0.72 9.72
CA ASP A 135 -21.08 -1.00 9.71
C ASP A 135 -21.42 -2.42 10.20
N GLN A 136 -20.40 -3.25 10.39
CA GLN A 136 -20.53 -4.67 10.74
C GLN A 136 -20.06 -4.95 12.18
N ILE A 137 -19.56 -3.93 12.87
CA ILE A 137 -19.21 -4.02 14.30
C ILE A 137 -20.50 -4.03 15.11
N GLU A 138 -20.60 -5.01 16.02
CA GLU A 138 -21.78 -5.20 16.87
C GLU A 138 -22.04 -3.96 17.75
N PRO A 139 -23.30 -3.50 17.89
CA PRO A 139 -23.64 -2.31 18.67
C PRO A 139 -23.10 -2.33 20.11
N ASP A 140 -23.09 -3.50 20.74
CA ASP A 140 -22.62 -3.68 22.12
C ASP A 140 -21.11 -3.46 22.26
N ALA A 141 -20.33 -3.73 21.20
CA ALA A 141 -18.88 -3.54 21.20
C ALA A 141 -18.48 -2.05 21.21
N VAL A 142 -19.41 -1.17 20.85
CA VAL A 142 -19.21 0.28 20.75
C VAL A 142 -20.07 1.06 21.75
N GLU A 143 -20.65 0.37 22.73
CA GLU A 143 -21.42 1.00 23.81
C GLU A 143 -20.56 2.10 24.48
N ARG A 144 -21.09 3.32 24.56
CA ARG A 144 -20.43 4.52 25.16
C ARG A 144 -19.28 5.13 24.35
N ILE A 145 -19.08 4.69 23.12
CA ILE A 145 -18.19 5.35 22.17
C ILE A 145 -19.06 6.20 21.25
N PRO A 146 -18.74 7.49 21.01
CA PRO A 146 -19.49 8.30 20.06
C PRO A 146 -19.22 7.81 18.63
N TRP A 147 -19.94 6.78 18.19
CA TRP A 147 -19.57 5.96 17.03
C TRP A 147 -19.64 6.73 15.72
N VAL A 148 -20.60 7.65 15.57
CA VAL A 148 -20.64 8.55 14.41
C VAL A 148 -19.39 9.44 14.32
N VAL A 149 -18.80 9.84 15.46
CA VAL A 149 -17.54 10.62 15.48
C VAL A 149 -16.37 9.74 15.02
N VAL A 150 -16.32 8.47 15.44
CA VAL A 150 -15.32 7.50 14.95
C VAL A 150 -15.41 7.36 13.42
N LYS A 151 -16.61 7.15 12.88
CA LYS A 151 -16.83 7.07 11.43
C LYS A 151 -16.41 8.35 10.71
N MET A 152 -16.75 9.51 11.25
CA MET A 152 -16.31 10.81 10.70
C MET A 152 -14.79 10.99 10.70
N ILE A 153 -14.09 10.53 11.73
CA ILE A 153 -12.62 10.57 11.75
C ILE A 153 -12.02 9.62 10.71
N MET A 154 -12.63 8.45 10.48
CA MET A 154 -12.15 7.46 9.52
C MET A 154 -12.55 7.76 8.06
N ASP A 155 -13.50 8.66 7.83
CA ASP A 155 -13.93 9.06 6.49
C ASP A 155 -12.91 9.99 5.83
N THR A 156 -12.19 9.45 4.84
CA THR A 156 -11.16 10.18 4.09
C THR A 156 -11.70 11.14 3.02
N SER A 157 -13.03 11.26 2.88
CA SER A 157 -13.66 12.16 1.92
C SER A 157 -13.78 13.62 2.41
N HIS A 158 -13.46 13.88 3.68
CA HIS A 158 -13.53 15.22 4.26
C HIS A 158 -12.52 16.19 3.64
N GLN A 159 -12.95 17.43 3.46
CA GLN A 159 -12.07 18.48 2.93
C GLN A 159 -10.98 18.85 3.97
N PRO A 160 -9.75 19.16 3.51
CA PRO A 160 -8.71 19.70 4.38
C PRO A 160 -9.20 20.91 5.18
N GLY A 161 -8.80 21.00 6.45
CA GLY A 161 -9.21 22.10 7.35
C GLY A 161 -10.50 21.83 8.14
N THR A 162 -11.24 20.77 7.85
CA THR A 162 -12.33 20.32 8.74
C THR A 162 -11.76 19.69 10.01
N TRP A 163 -12.52 19.69 11.12
CA TRP A 163 -12.06 19.07 12.36
C TRP A 163 -11.83 17.57 12.20
N GLN A 164 -12.65 16.90 11.38
CA GLN A 164 -12.52 15.48 11.06
C GLN A 164 -11.20 15.19 10.37
N ALA A 165 -10.91 15.90 9.25
CA ALA A 165 -9.68 15.72 8.50
C ALA A 165 -8.44 16.10 9.35
N SER A 166 -8.59 17.11 10.20
CA SER A 166 -7.54 17.53 11.14
C SER A 166 -7.20 16.45 12.16
N ILE A 167 -8.19 15.76 12.73
CA ILE A 167 -7.97 14.63 13.63
C ILE A 167 -7.47 13.41 12.85
N HIS A 168 -8.02 13.13 11.67
CA HIS A 168 -7.55 12.05 10.80
C HIS A 168 -6.06 12.18 10.49
N GLY A 169 -5.57 13.40 10.26
CA GLY A 169 -4.15 13.69 10.03
C GLY A 169 -3.21 13.34 11.20
N LEU A 170 -3.73 13.20 12.42
CA LEU A 170 -2.98 12.68 13.56
C LEU A 170 -2.78 11.15 13.47
N ILE A 171 -3.69 10.46 12.80
CA ILE A 171 -3.71 9.01 12.59
C ILE A 171 -2.97 8.64 11.30
N SER A 172 -3.26 9.35 10.20
CA SER A 172 -2.69 9.14 8.87
C SER A 172 -2.19 10.47 8.29
N GLY A 173 -0.87 10.67 8.35
CA GLY A 173 -0.16 11.86 7.93
C GLY A 173 1.32 11.58 7.59
N GLU A 174 2.15 12.62 7.55
CA GLU A 174 3.61 12.41 7.34
C GLU A 174 4.36 12.09 8.65
N VAL A 175 3.84 12.63 9.76
CA VAL A 175 4.26 12.38 11.14
C VAL A 175 2.99 12.18 11.96
N ASP A 176 2.64 10.92 12.17
CA ASP A 176 1.39 10.48 12.82
C ASP A 176 1.68 9.37 13.83
N VAL A 177 0.65 8.97 14.56
CA VAL A 177 0.74 7.96 15.62
C VAL A 177 0.88 6.52 15.09
N ASP A 178 0.40 6.24 13.88
CA ASP A 178 0.60 4.96 13.16
C ASP A 178 2.11 4.74 12.92
N ARG A 179 2.75 5.67 12.23
CA ARG A 179 4.19 5.64 11.91
C ARG A 179 5.06 5.72 13.14
N MET A 180 4.68 6.51 14.14
CA MET A 180 5.36 6.52 15.45
C MET A 180 5.41 5.14 16.08
N ASP A 181 4.29 4.42 16.01
CA ASP A 181 4.19 3.09 16.57
C ASP A 181 5.00 2.06 15.78
N TYR A 182 4.73 1.91 14.47
CA TYR A 182 5.37 0.83 13.70
C TYR A 182 6.88 1.04 13.59
N LEU A 183 7.37 2.28 13.54
CA LEU A 183 8.81 2.52 13.49
C LEU A 183 9.49 1.97 14.74
N VAL A 184 9.01 2.36 15.94
CA VAL A 184 9.61 1.89 17.20
C VAL A 184 9.45 0.39 17.34
N ARG A 185 8.26 -0.14 17.05
CA ARG A 185 7.95 -1.57 17.13
C ARG A 185 8.81 -2.40 16.20
N ASP A 186 8.90 -2.02 14.93
CA ASP A 186 9.68 -2.75 13.94
C ASP A 186 11.18 -2.58 14.17
N GLY A 187 11.63 -1.42 14.67
CA GLY A 187 13.00 -1.24 15.15
C GLY A 187 13.35 -2.28 16.22
N GLN A 188 12.51 -2.41 17.24
CA GLN A 188 12.69 -3.42 18.29
C GLN A 188 12.66 -4.86 17.73
N LYS A 189 11.71 -5.17 16.83
CA LYS A 189 11.52 -6.54 16.28
C LYS A 189 12.52 -6.94 15.22
N SER A 190 13.10 -5.98 14.51
CA SER A 190 14.19 -6.21 13.55
C SER A 190 15.56 -6.21 14.24
N GLY A 191 15.64 -5.74 15.49
CA GLY A 191 16.91 -5.52 16.18
C GLY A 191 17.69 -4.33 15.59
N SER A 192 17.01 -3.43 14.87
CA SER A 192 17.62 -2.30 14.19
C SER A 192 17.44 -1.03 15.02
N GLU A 193 18.54 -0.33 15.32
CA GLU A 193 18.54 0.96 16.01
C GLU A 193 17.97 2.11 15.16
N VAL A 194 17.69 1.82 13.89
CA VAL A 194 17.35 2.77 12.83
C VAL A 194 16.01 3.47 13.03
N ALA A 195 15.20 2.98 13.96
CA ALA A 195 13.86 3.48 14.23
C ALA A 195 13.68 4.01 15.66
N ALA A 196 14.76 4.45 16.31
CA ALA A 196 14.68 5.12 17.59
C ALA A 196 13.99 6.50 17.45
N VAL A 197 12.77 6.63 17.95
CA VAL A 197 12.00 7.88 17.90
C VAL A 197 11.80 8.42 19.31
N ASP A 198 11.99 9.73 19.50
CA ASP A 198 11.62 10.41 20.74
C ASP A 198 10.09 10.64 20.79
N LEU A 199 9.37 9.55 21.08
CA LEU A 199 7.91 9.54 21.15
C LEU A 199 7.40 10.54 22.19
N ALA A 200 8.04 10.61 23.36
CA ALA A 200 7.63 11.49 24.43
C ALA A 200 7.66 12.96 23.98
N ARG A 201 8.72 13.38 23.29
CA ARG A 201 8.83 14.75 22.79
C ARG A 201 7.80 15.05 21.70
N LEU A 202 7.56 14.13 20.77
CA LEU A 202 6.56 14.30 19.71
C LEU A 202 5.16 14.43 20.30
N ILE A 203 4.75 13.49 21.17
CA ILE A 203 3.44 13.45 21.81
C ILE A 203 3.19 14.69 22.67
N GLN A 204 4.15 15.09 23.51
CA GLN A 204 4.02 16.28 24.36
C GLN A 204 3.91 17.60 23.58
N SER A 205 4.33 17.60 22.31
CA SER A 205 4.34 18.79 21.48
C SER A 205 3.16 18.87 20.52
N VAL A 206 2.23 17.92 20.55
CA VAL A 206 1.04 17.97 19.69
C VAL A 206 0.17 19.15 20.12
N GLU A 207 -0.34 19.91 19.16
CA GLU A 207 -1.18 21.09 19.36
C GLU A 207 -2.38 21.06 18.42
N LEU A 208 -3.53 21.52 18.89
CA LEU A 208 -4.68 21.84 18.05
C LEU A 208 -4.74 23.37 17.81
N ARG A 209 -4.84 23.77 16.55
CA ARG A 209 -4.89 25.17 16.11
C ARG A 209 -6.07 25.43 15.18
N ASN A 210 -6.61 26.64 15.27
CA ASN A 210 -7.47 27.23 14.25
C ASN A 210 -6.61 28.16 13.37
N ILE A 211 -6.28 27.71 12.16
CA ILE A 211 -5.44 28.42 11.18
C ILE A 211 -6.31 29.42 10.41
N GLN A 212 -6.82 30.45 11.08
CA GLN A 212 -7.45 31.56 10.38
C GLN A 212 -6.40 32.54 9.85
N SER A 213 -6.61 33.02 8.62
CA SER A 213 -5.79 34.08 8.03
C SER A 213 -6.20 35.44 8.62
N ASN A 214 -5.25 36.12 9.28
CA ASN A 214 -5.27 37.54 9.63
C ASN A 214 -6.65 38.21 9.88
N GLY A 215 -7.32 37.88 10.99
CA GLY A 215 -8.32 38.77 11.60
C GLY A 215 -9.68 38.87 10.94
N ASP A 216 -10.01 38.02 9.96
CA ASP A 216 -11.37 37.91 9.44
C ASP A 216 -12.18 36.94 10.32
N THR A 217 -13.06 37.50 11.17
CA THR A 217 -13.89 36.73 12.10
C THR A 217 -15.04 35.99 11.43
N ASP A 218 -15.33 36.28 10.15
CA ASP A 218 -16.45 35.69 9.41
C ASP A 218 -16.03 34.50 8.51
N ALA A 219 -14.72 34.24 8.38
CA ALA A 219 -14.22 33.09 7.64
C ALA A 219 -14.47 31.77 8.40
N PRO A 220 -14.80 30.66 7.69
CA PRO A 220 -14.96 29.35 8.31
C PRO A 220 -13.70 28.93 9.06
N ALA A 221 -13.88 28.23 10.18
CA ALA A 221 -12.75 27.71 10.96
C ALA A 221 -11.95 26.71 10.11
N VAL A 222 -10.62 26.78 10.23
CA VAL A 222 -9.70 25.86 9.55
C VAL A 222 -8.89 25.17 10.63
N TRP A 223 -9.25 23.93 10.93
CA TRP A 223 -8.62 23.13 11.97
C TRP A 223 -7.37 22.44 11.48
N SER A 224 -6.38 22.37 12.36
CA SER A 224 -5.17 21.58 12.14
C SER A 224 -4.63 21.06 13.46
N VAL A 225 -4.32 19.77 13.48
CA VAL A 225 -3.48 19.13 14.48
C VAL A 225 -2.07 19.04 13.90
N GLY A 226 -1.09 19.38 14.73
CA GLY A 226 0.31 19.43 14.35
C GLY A 226 1.19 19.53 15.58
N PHE A 227 2.40 20.04 15.42
CA PHE A 227 3.42 20.08 16.46
C PHE A 227 3.89 21.50 16.73
N GLY A 228 4.14 21.84 17.99
CA GLY A 228 4.79 23.09 18.33
C GLY A 228 6.24 23.15 17.81
N LEU A 229 6.73 24.35 17.50
CA LEU A 229 8.10 24.58 16.97
C LEU A 229 9.22 23.91 17.79
N ARG A 230 8.99 23.71 19.09
CA ARG A 230 9.92 23.06 20.02
C ARG A 230 10.13 21.56 19.72
N ALA A 231 9.28 20.93 18.92
CA ALA A 231 9.39 19.54 18.48
C ALA A 231 10.30 19.35 17.26
N ARG A 232 10.78 20.44 16.64
CA ARG A 232 11.51 20.41 15.37
C ARG A 232 12.59 19.32 15.31
N SER A 233 13.47 19.24 16.32
CA SER A 233 14.55 18.25 16.32
C SER A 233 14.05 16.81 16.39
N ALA A 234 12.95 16.55 17.11
CA ALA A 234 12.34 15.23 17.19
C ALA A 234 11.69 14.83 15.86
N ILE A 235 11.05 15.78 15.18
CA ILE A 235 10.48 15.61 13.84
C ILE A 235 11.58 15.34 12.81
N GLU A 236 12.69 16.11 12.84
CA GLU A 236 13.85 15.88 11.98
C GLU A 236 14.40 14.46 12.15
N ALA A 237 14.57 14.02 13.41
CA ALA A 237 15.03 12.66 13.70
C ALA A 237 14.04 11.60 13.20
N PHE A 238 12.74 11.81 13.43
CA PHE A 238 11.67 10.92 12.98
C PHE A 238 11.69 10.70 11.46
N LEU A 239 11.72 11.78 10.67
CA LEU A 239 11.69 11.69 9.21
C LEU A 239 12.94 10.99 8.65
N ASN A 240 14.12 11.26 9.22
CA ASN A 240 15.35 10.56 8.85
C ASN A 240 15.28 9.06 9.19
N ASN A 241 14.78 8.72 10.37
CA ASN A 241 14.68 7.32 10.80
C ASN A 241 13.64 6.55 9.98
N ARG A 242 12.52 7.17 9.62
CA ARG A 242 11.55 6.62 8.65
C ARG A 242 12.21 6.31 7.31
N GLN A 243 12.97 7.26 6.77
CA GLN A 243 13.66 7.10 5.49
C GLN A 243 14.67 5.93 5.54
N ARG A 244 15.45 5.80 6.61
CA ARG A 244 16.36 4.67 6.79
C ARG A 244 15.64 3.34 7.01
N TYR A 245 14.54 3.32 7.76
CA TYR A 245 13.69 2.15 7.94
C TYR A 245 13.18 1.62 6.59
N HIS A 246 12.67 2.52 5.74
CA HIS A 246 12.26 2.17 4.38
C HIS A 246 13.41 1.53 3.60
N GLN A 247 14.60 2.10 3.65
CA GLN A 247 15.74 1.58 2.90
C GLN A 247 16.23 0.21 3.39
N TRP A 248 16.34 0.02 4.71
CA TRP A 248 17.06 -1.13 5.26
C TRP A 248 16.16 -2.30 5.62
N VAL A 249 14.89 -2.03 5.93
CA VAL A 249 13.91 -3.03 6.36
C VAL A 249 12.90 -3.27 5.26
N LEU A 250 12.09 -2.26 4.91
CA LEU A 250 10.95 -2.42 4.01
C LEU A 250 11.37 -2.75 2.57
N PHE A 251 12.35 -2.02 2.02
CA PHE A 251 12.85 -2.20 0.65
C PHE A 251 14.11 -3.05 0.56
N HIS A 252 14.39 -3.84 1.59
CA HIS A 252 15.44 -4.83 1.50
C HIS A 252 15.13 -5.80 0.33
N SER A 253 16.11 -6.02 -0.54
CA SER A 253 15.95 -6.81 -1.78
C SER A 253 15.27 -8.17 -1.59
N HIS A 254 15.53 -8.87 -0.47
CA HIS A 254 14.86 -10.14 -0.19
C HIS A 254 13.39 -9.98 0.20
N ALA A 255 13.03 -8.93 0.95
CA ALA A 255 11.64 -8.68 1.34
C ALA A 255 10.82 -8.39 0.07
N VAL A 256 11.31 -7.48 -0.77
CA VAL A 256 10.68 -7.12 -2.05
C VAL A 256 10.56 -8.33 -2.98
N ALA A 257 11.57 -9.21 -3.03
CA ALA A 257 11.52 -10.44 -3.83
C ALA A 257 10.42 -11.39 -3.35
N VAL A 258 10.37 -11.64 -2.04
CA VAL A 258 9.36 -12.50 -1.40
C VAL A 258 7.97 -11.94 -1.61
N ASP A 259 7.76 -10.64 -1.39
CA ASP A 259 6.46 -10.00 -1.61
C ASP A 259 5.98 -10.18 -3.05
N ARG A 260 6.89 -9.96 -4.01
CA ARG A 260 6.53 -10.09 -5.42
C ARG A 260 6.26 -11.53 -5.83
N MET A 261 7.05 -12.49 -5.34
CA MET A 261 6.82 -13.91 -5.60
C MET A 261 5.51 -14.40 -4.99
N LEU A 262 5.13 -13.87 -3.82
CA LEU A 262 3.85 -14.15 -3.18
C LEU A 262 2.68 -13.68 -4.04
N GLU A 263 2.72 -12.42 -4.50
CA GLU A 263 1.71 -11.89 -5.43
C GLU A 263 1.61 -12.73 -6.72
N TYR A 264 2.76 -13.11 -7.31
CA TYR A 264 2.81 -13.99 -8.49
C TYR A 264 2.18 -15.35 -8.24
N ALA A 265 2.48 -16.00 -7.11
CA ALA A 265 1.96 -17.31 -6.78
C ALA A 265 0.44 -17.28 -6.59
N VAL A 266 -0.06 -16.30 -5.83
CA VAL A 266 -1.49 -16.12 -5.56
C VAL A 266 -2.26 -15.79 -6.85
N GLU A 267 -1.78 -14.83 -7.64
CA GLU A 267 -2.42 -14.45 -8.91
C GLU A 267 -2.42 -15.61 -9.92
N GLY A 268 -1.31 -16.36 -10.01
CA GLY A 268 -1.19 -17.50 -10.90
C GLY A 268 -2.15 -18.63 -10.52
N LEU A 269 -2.23 -18.99 -9.24
CA LEU A 269 -3.17 -20.00 -8.74
C LEU A 269 -4.62 -19.57 -8.96
N TRP A 270 -4.95 -18.32 -8.64
CA TRP A 270 -6.30 -17.78 -8.86
C TRP A 270 -6.70 -17.84 -10.33
N THR A 271 -5.81 -17.42 -11.24
CA THR A 271 -6.06 -17.44 -12.68
C THR A 271 -6.27 -18.87 -13.18
N LEU A 272 -5.41 -19.81 -12.75
CA LEU A 272 -5.53 -21.23 -13.10
C LEU A 272 -6.86 -21.82 -12.60
N ALA A 273 -7.27 -21.52 -11.37
CA ALA A 273 -8.52 -21.98 -10.79
C ALA A 273 -9.76 -21.40 -11.47
N ARG A 274 -9.73 -20.11 -11.85
CA ARG A 274 -10.86 -19.45 -12.50
C ARG A 274 -11.13 -20.00 -13.90
N ASP A 275 -10.08 -20.22 -14.69
CA ASP A 275 -10.22 -20.65 -16.08
C ASP A 275 -10.82 -22.06 -16.20
N VAL A 276 -10.71 -22.87 -15.14
CA VAL A 276 -11.41 -24.16 -14.96
C VAL A 276 -12.91 -23.94 -14.79
N ARG A 277 -13.31 -23.04 -13.89
CA ARG A 277 -14.73 -22.74 -13.61
C ARG A 277 -15.48 -22.19 -14.82
N GLN A 278 -14.78 -21.64 -15.81
CA GLN A 278 -15.34 -21.12 -17.06
C GLN A 278 -15.43 -22.16 -18.20
N GLY A 279 -15.15 -23.44 -17.94
CA GLY A 279 -15.43 -24.53 -18.89
C GLY A 279 -14.38 -24.74 -19.99
N SER A 280 -13.11 -24.41 -19.72
CA SER A 280 -12.00 -24.73 -20.63
C SER A 280 -11.87 -26.26 -20.84
N ARG A 281 -11.59 -26.73 -22.06
CA ARG A 281 -11.52 -28.18 -22.40
C ARG A 281 -10.40 -28.95 -21.69
N ASP A 282 -9.40 -28.25 -21.13
CA ASP A 282 -8.29 -28.82 -20.37
C ASP A 282 -8.57 -28.86 -18.85
N ALA A 283 -9.80 -28.59 -18.41
CA ALA A 283 -10.18 -28.30 -17.03
C ALA A 283 -10.18 -29.49 -16.05
N GLU A 284 -10.37 -30.74 -16.51
CA GLU A 284 -10.54 -31.91 -15.63
C GLU A 284 -9.43 -32.04 -14.58
N LEU A 285 -8.18 -31.81 -14.96
CA LEU A 285 -7.02 -31.94 -14.07
C LEU A 285 -6.79 -30.75 -13.14
N LEU A 286 -7.31 -29.59 -13.52
CA LEU A 286 -7.13 -28.34 -12.77
C LEU A 286 -8.30 -28.08 -11.80
N HIS A 287 -9.39 -28.86 -11.87
CA HIS A 287 -10.48 -28.82 -10.88
C HIS A 287 -9.98 -28.99 -9.44
N VAL A 288 -9.00 -29.88 -9.23
CA VAL A 288 -8.39 -30.05 -7.91
C VAL A 288 -7.77 -28.75 -7.40
N LEU A 289 -7.14 -27.94 -8.26
CA LEU A 289 -6.62 -26.62 -7.85
C LEU A 289 -7.75 -25.62 -7.57
N ALA A 290 -8.84 -25.68 -8.33
CA ALA A 290 -10.00 -24.81 -8.15
C ALA A 290 -10.76 -25.09 -6.84
N ASP A 291 -10.74 -26.32 -6.37
CA ASP A 291 -11.34 -26.76 -5.10
C ASP A 291 -10.49 -26.36 -3.88
N LEU A 292 -9.19 -26.13 -4.08
CA LEU A 292 -8.28 -25.68 -3.03
C LEU A 292 -8.36 -24.17 -2.75
N VAL A 293 -9.03 -23.38 -3.60
CA VAL A 293 -9.14 -21.94 -3.40
C VAL A 293 -10.03 -21.67 -2.18
N PRO A 294 -9.52 -21.05 -1.10
CA PRO A 294 -10.32 -20.73 0.07
C PRO A 294 -11.35 -19.65 -0.24
N ASP A 295 -12.29 -19.41 0.68
CA ASP A 295 -13.12 -18.21 0.59
C ASP A 295 -12.23 -16.98 0.85
N LEU A 296 -11.99 -16.21 -0.21
CA LEU A 296 -11.15 -15.02 -0.15
C LEU A 296 -11.90 -13.79 0.40
N ASN A 297 -13.21 -13.90 0.68
CA ASN A 297 -14.01 -12.76 1.08
C ASN A 297 -13.78 -12.34 2.53
N TYR A 298 -12.77 -11.50 2.77
CA TYR A 298 -12.50 -10.92 4.09
C TYR A 298 -13.29 -9.65 4.39
N PHE A 299 -14.02 -9.09 3.43
CA PHE A 299 -14.74 -7.81 3.57
C PHE A 299 -15.94 -7.88 4.52
N SER A 300 -16.42 -9.09 4.76
CA SER A 300 -17.54 -9.37 5.63
C SER A 300 -17.18 -10.55 6.51
N PRO A 301 -17.48 -10.51 7.82
CA PRO A 301 -17.29 -11.66 8.66
C PRO A 301 -18.10 -12.82 8.09
N HIS A 302 -17.54 -14.02 8.17
CA HIS A 302 -18.30 -15.20 7.83
C HIS A 302 -19.51 -15.31 8.75
N LYS A 303 -20.70 -15.06 8.22
CA LYS A 303 -21.93 -15.63 8.80
C LYS A 303 -22.03 -17.12 8.46
N ARG A 304 -21.03 -17.96 8.75
CA ARG A 304 -21.15 -19.40 8.49
C ARG A 304 -20.35 -20.25 9.45
N LEU A 305 -21.06 -21.04 10.28
CA LEU A 305 -20.81 -22.48 10.43
C LEU A 305 -21.89 -23.27 11.21
N TYR A 306 -22.99 -22.67 11.67
CA TYR A 306 -24.06 -23.41 12.40
C TYR A 306 -25.49 -23.26 11.87
N ASP A 307 -25.69 -22.92 10.58
CA ASP A 307 -26.97 -23.15 9.89
C ASP A 307 -27.20 -24.65 9.56
N ALA A 308 -26.67 -25.55 10.39
CA ALA A 308 -27.07 -26.93 10.39
C ALA A 308 -28.50 -26.97 10.93
N THR A 309 -29.48 -27.05 10.04
CA THR A 309 -30.78 -27.58 10.42
C THR A 309 -30.58 -28.99 10.96
N ARG A 310 -30.72 -29.17 12.27
CA ARG A 310 -30.91 -30.50 12.83
C ARG A 310 -32.39 -30.81 12.65
N ASP A 311 -32.69 -31.78 11.78
CA ASP A 311 -34.05 -32.25 11.51
C ASP A 311 -35.02 -31.18 10.96
N GLY A 312 -34.52 -30.25 10.14
CA GLY A 312 -35.35 -29.24 9.47
C GLY A 312 -35.85 -28.10 10.37
N ARG A 313 -35.27 -27.93 11.57
CA ARG A 313 -35.55 -26.78 12.45
C ARG A 313 -34.32 -25.85 12.52
N PRO A 314 -34.53 -24.52 12.52
CA PRO A 314 -33.46 -23.57 12.82
C PRO A 314 -32.95 -23.82 14.24
N VAL A 315 -31.63 -23.96 14.40
CA VAL A 315 -31.00 -23.95 15.73
C VAL A 315 -30.93 -22.48 16.18
N VAL A 316 -31.68 -22.12 17.21
CA VAL A 316 -31.52 -20.83 17.90
C VAL A 316 -30.28 -20.99 18.79
N ILE A 317 -29.23 -20.24 18.48
CA ILE A 317 -28.02 -20.19 19.31
C ILE A 317 -28.20 -19.06 20.32
N GLU A 318 -27.97 -19.35 21.60
CA GLU A 318 -28.03 -18.38 22.69
C GLU A 318 -26.90 -17.33 22.52
N ASP A 319 -27.20 -16.07 22.87
CA ASP A 319 -26.41 -14.81 22.71
C ASP A 319 -24.96 -14.80 23.26
N HIS A 320 -24.44 -15.93 23.75
CA HIS A 320 -23.14 -15.99 24.43
C HIS A 320 -22.01 -16.64 23.62
N ASP A 321 -22.26 -17.08 22.38
CA ASP A 321 -21.24 -17.68 21.52
C ASP A 321 -20.63 -16.66 20.55
N THR A 322 -19.86 -15.71 21.08
CA THR A 322 -19.12 -14.67 20.33
C THR A 322 -18.01 -15.23 19.44
N THR A 323 -17.92 -16.56 19.28
CA THR A 323 -16.93 -17.27 18.46
C THR A 323 -17.29 -17.32 16.96
N ALA A 324 -18.48 -16.83 16.58
CA ALA A 324 -19.03 -17.01 15.24
C ALA A 324 -18.62 -15.95 14.19
N ILE A 325 -17.85 -14.93 14.56
CA ILE A 325 -17.41 -13.84 13.65
C ILE A 325 -15.90 -13.97 13.45
N GLN A 326 -15.49 -14.86 12.55
CA GLN A 326 -14.11 -14.87 12.04
C GLN A 326 -14.07 -14.18 10.67
N ALA A 327 -13.07 -13.33 10.45
CA ALA A 327 -12.65 -13.01 9.10
C ALA A 327 -12.30 -14.33 8.41
N SER A 328 -12.86 -14.55 7.23
CA SER A 328 -12.76 -15.81 6.49
C SER A 328 -11.34 -16.25 6.15
N ILE A 329 -10.39 -15.32 6.19
CA ILE A 329 -9.07 -15.51 5.66
C ILE A 329 -8.03 -14.65 6.39
N ASP A 330 -6.91 -15.29 6.68
CA ASP A 330 -5.72 -14.71 7.28
C ASP A 330 -4.46 -15.17 6.52
N ASP A 331 -3.29 -14.70 6.96
CA ASP A 331 -2.00 -15.07 6.38
C ASP A 331 -1.78 -16.60 6.38
N VAL A 332 -2.25 -17.27 7.44
CA VAL A 332 -2.11 -18.73 7.61
C VAL A 332 -2.92 -19.46 6.54
N THR A 333 -4.15 -19.04 6.31
CA THR A 333 -5.05 -19.61 5.30
C THR A 333 -4.47 -19.48 3.89
N VAL A 334 -3.90 -18.30 3.55
CA VAL A 334 -3.19 -18.11 2.28
C VAL A 334 -1.98 -19.03 2.18
N MET A 335 -1.19 -19.17 3.26
CA MET A 335 -0.03 -20.07 3.26
C MET A 335 -0.40 -21.54 3.09
N GLU A 336 -1.46 -22.01 3.73
CA GLU A 336 -1.97 -23.37 3.57
C GLU A 336 -2.52 -23.62 2.16
N TRP A 337 -3.17 -22.61 1.57
CA TRP A 337 -3.58 -22.67 0.17
C TRP A 337 -2.38 -22.83 -0.77
N LEU A 338 -1.30 -22.05 -0.58
CA LEU A 338 -0.09 -22.17 -1.38
C LEU A 338 0.57 -23.55 -1.24
N LYS A 339 0.71 -24.06 -0.01
CA LYS A 339 1.30 -25.39 0.28
C LYS A 339 0.51 -26.53 -0.36
N SER A 340 -0.81 -26.51 -0.17
CA SER A 340 -1.71 -27.52 -0.73
C SER A 340 -1.66 -27.50 -2.25
N SER A 341 -1.70 -26.30 -2.84
CA SER A 341 -1.60 -26.12 -4.28
C SER A 341 -0.27 -26.59 -4.83
N ALA A 342 0.86 -26.30 -4.18
CA ALA A 342 2.17 -26.75 -4.64
C ALA A 342 2.27 -28.27 -4.75
N SER A 343 1.68 -29.01 -3.81
CA SER A 343 1.64 -30.48 -3.84
C SER A 343 0.89 -31.00 -5.08
N VAL A 344 -0.26 -30.39 -5.38
CA VAL A 344 -1.05 -30.72 -6.58
C VAL A 344 -0.31 -30.33 -7.85
N VAL A 345 0.30 -29.14 -7.90
CA VAL A 345 1.07 -28.67 -9.06
C VAL A 345 2.25 -29.61 -9.35
N ARG A 346 2.97 -30.10 -8.33
CA ARG A 346 4.04 -31.10 -8.49
C ARG A 346 3.52 -32.40 -9.11
N ALA A 347 2.38 -32.90 -8.64
CA ALA A 347 1.74 -34.10 -9.19
C ALA A 347 1.35 -33.90 -10.66
N LEU A 348 0.77 -32.75 -11.01
CA LEU A 348 0.40 -32.43 -12.39
C LEU A 348 1.61 -32.33 -13.31
N LEU A 349 2.69 -31.66 -12.88
CA LEU A 349 3.89 -31.49 -13.70
C LEU A 349 4.63 -32.82 -13.98
N THR A 350 4.42 -33.83 -13.12
CA THR A 350 5.05 -35.15 -13.19
C THR A 350 4.14 -36.25 -13.72
N SER A 351 2.83 -36.01 -13.91
CA SER A 351 1.84 -37.02 -14.33
C SER A 351 2.03 -37.53 -15.77
N GLY A 352 2.95 -36.93 -16.54
CA GLY A 352 3.18 -37.25 -17.95
C GLY A 352 2.08 -36.75 -18.90
N GLN A 353 1.01 -36.12 -18.38
CA GLN A 353 -0.07 -35.56 -19.17
C GLN A 353 0.35 -34.26 -19.88
N SER A 354 -0.28 -33.97 -21.01
CA SER A 354 -0.08 -32.71 -21.73
C SER A 354 -0.77 -31.58 -20.98
N LEU A 355 0.02 -30.63 -20.49
CA LEU A 355 -0.47 -29.41 -19.81
C LEU A 355 -0.51 -28.19 -20.74
N GLY A 356 -0.22 -28.38 -22.04
CA GLY A 356 -0.26 -27.33 -23.07
C GLY A 356 0.41 -26.02 -22.67
N ALA A 357 -0.27 -24.91 -22.93
CA ALA A 357 0.20 -23.57 -22.59
C ALA A 357 0.28 -23.30 -21.07
N ARG A 358 -0.44 -24.07 -20.24
CA ARG A 358 -0.49 -23.89 -18.78
C ARG A 358 0.75 -24.38 -18.06
N ARG A 359 1.54 -25.26 -18.68
CA ARG A 359 2.76 -25.80 -18.07
C ARG A 359 3.72 -24.72 -17.60
N ALA A 360 3.88 -23.66 -18.40
CA ALA A 360 4.76 -22.55 -18.05
C ALA A 360 4.31 -21.84 -16.77
N GLU A 361 3.01 -21.56 -16.65
CA GLU A 361 2.44 -20.90 -15.47
C GLU A 361 2.55 -21.79 -14.21
N LEU A 362 2.23 -23.07 -14.34
CA LEU A 362 2.36 -24.04 -13.24
C LEU A 362 3.81 -24.12 -12.73
N VAL A 363 4.80 -24.11 -13.63
CA VAL A 363 6.22 -24.09 -13.27
C VAL A 363 6.60 -22.80 -12.54
N ARG A 364 6.09 -21.64 -12.99
CA ARG A 364 6.36 -20.34 -12.35
C ARG A 364 5.77 -20.29 -10.94
N VAL A 365 4.49 -20.65 -10.81
CA VAL A 365 3.79 -20.73 -9.52
C VAL A 365 4.54 -21.64 -8.56
N LEU A 366 4.88 -22.86 -8.98
CA LEU A 366 5.59 -23.80 -8.14
C LEU A 366 6.95 -23.24 -7.68
N ALA A 367 7.73 -22.65 -8.59
CA ALA A 367 9.03 -22.08 -8.24
C ALA A 367 8.93 -20.92 -7.26
N CYS A 368 7.91 -20.07 -7.39
CA CYS A 368 7.62 -19.01 -6.42
C CYS A 368 7.23 -19.62 -5.07
N VAL A 369 6.30 -20.58 -5.03
CA VAL A 369 5.88 -21.21 -3.76
C VAL A 369 7.04 -21.92 -3.07
N GLU A 370 7.92 -22.60 -3.81
CA GLU A 370 9.12 -23.23 -3.26
C GLU A 370 10.12 -22.20 -2.71
N ALA A 371 10.26 -21.05 -3.36
CA ALA A 371 11.09 -19.95 -2.85
C ALA A 371 10.53 -19.38 -1.53
N LEU A 372 9.20 -19.29 -1.41
CA LEU A 372 8.51 -18.70 -0.26
C LEU A 372 8.41 -19.66 0.93
N VAL A 373 7.86 -20.85 0.70
CA VAL A 373 7.50 -21.85 1.72
C VAL A 373 8.71 -22.70 2.10
N ASP A 374 9.33 -23.31 1.09
CA ASP A 374 10.45 -24.23 1.28
C ASP A 374 11.80 -23.50 1.38
N ARG A 375 11.80 -22.16 1.21
CA ARG A 375 12.98 -21.29 1.19
C ARG A 375 14.07 -21.77 0.22
N VAL A 376 13.65 -22.35 -0.90
CA VAL A 376 14.58 -22.83 -1.93
C VAL A 376 15.33 -21.62 -2.51
N PRO A 377 16.68 -21.63 -2.55
CA PRO A 377 17.47 -20.55 -3.14
C PRO A 377 17.49 -20.70 -4.66
N ASN A 378 16.33 -20.58 -5.29
CA ASN A 378 16.13 -20.73 -6.73
C ASN A 378 16.05 -19.38 -7.46
N TRP A 379 16.45 -18.28 -6.83
CA TRP A 379 16.35 -16.95 -7.40
C TRP A 379 17.57 -16.07 -7.11
N ALA A 380 17.77 -15.07 -7.97
CA ALA A 380 18.87 -14.12 -7.88
C ALA A 380 18.43 -12.69 -8.23
N PRO A 381 18.81 -11.67 -7.44
CA PRO A 381 18.62 -10.28 -7.84
C PRO A 381 19.72 -9.85 -8.84
N VAL A 382 19.37 -8.99 -9.81
CA VAL A 382 20.35 -8.38 -10.72
C VAL A 382 21.27 -7.42 -9.96
N TRP A 383 20.72 -6.68 -8.99
CA TRP A 383 21.44 -5.81 -8.07
C TRP A 383 20.90 -5.98 -6.65
N LYS A 384 21.79 -5.92 -5.66
CA LYS A 384 21.44 -6.06 -4.25
C LYS A 384 21.65 -4.75 -3.46
N THR A 385 22.67 -3.98 -3.83
CA THR A 385 23.04 -2.73 -3.16
C THR A 385 22.66 -1.51 -4.01
N GLU A 386 22.70 -0.33 -3.40
CA GLU A 386 22.56 0.92 -4.14
C GLU A 386 23.70 1.12 -5.14
N ASP A 387 24.94 0.73 -4.79
CA ASP A 387 26.09 0.81 -5.69
C ASP A 387 25.92 -0.10 -6.91
N ASP A 388 25.44 -1.33 -6.72
CA ASP A 388 25.10 -2.25 -7.81
C ASP A 388 24.06 -1.64 -8.75
N TYR A 389 23.07 -0.93 -8.20
CA TYR A 389 22.01 -0.30 -8.96
C TYR A 389 22.53 0.91 -9.74
N ARG A 390 23.40 1.71 -9.11
CA ARG A 390 24.06 2.86 -9.74
C ARG A 390 24.92 2.45 -10.92
N GLU A 391 25.80 1.46 -10.71
CA GLU A 391 26.64 0.89 -11.77
C GLU A 391 25.77 0.45 -12.96
N MET A 392 24.70 -0.30 -12.69
CA MET A 392 23.77 -0.74 -13.73
C MET A 392 23.07 0.42 -14.44
N ALA A 393 22.65 1.46 -13.70
CA ALA A 393 22.01 2.64 -14.27
C ALA A 393 22.94 3.42 -15.20
N ASP A 394 24.22 3.56 -14.81
CA ASP A 394 25.25 4.20 -15.63
C ASP A 394 25.52 3.39 -16.92
N GLU A 395 25.64 2.07 -16.82
CA GLU A 395 25.84 1.19 -17.98
C GLU A 395 24.63 1.19 -18.94
N LEU A 396 23.42 1.34 -18.43
CA LEU A 396 22.19 1.38 -19.23
C LEU A 396 21.88 2.75 -19.83
N LYS A 397 22.51 3.82 -19.34
CA LYS A 397 22.18 5.20 -19.74
C LYS A 397 22.32 5.44 -21.24
N GLU A 398 23.48 5.14 -21.82
CA GLU A 398 23.72 5.36 -23.25
C GLU A 398 22.77 4.57 -24.16
N PRO A 399 22.61 3.24 -24.00
CA PRO A 399 21.71 2.48 -24.85
C PRO A 399 20.25 2.93 -24.68
N LEU A 400 19.80 3.25 -23.46
CA LEU A 400 18.44 3.74 -23.22
C LEU A 400 18.21 5.12 -23.84
N VAL A 401 19.12 6.08 -23.68
CA VAL A 401 18.97 7.42 -24.27
C VAL A 401 18.96 7.35 -25.80
N ALA A 402 19.85 6.57 -26.41
CA ALA A 402 19.85 6.36 -27.86
C ALA A 402 18.51 5.79 -28.36
N THR A 403 18.00 4.82 -27.61
CA THR A 403 16.73 4.15 -27.85
C THR A 403 15.53 5.11 -27.76
N LEU A 404 15.45 5.91 -26.69
CA LEU A 404 14.39 6.91 -26.49
C LEU A 404 14.43 8.02 -27.55
N ASN A 405 15.63 8.46 -27.96
CA ASN A 405 15.80 9.44 -29.04
C ASN A 405 15.30 8.88 -30.38
N SER A 406 15.62 7.63 -30.69
CA SER A 406 15.12 6.96 -31.90
C SER A 406 13.59 6.92 -31.92
N LEU A 407 12.98 6.55 -30.79
CA LEU A 407 11.53 6.53 -30.63
C LEU A 407 10.89 7.92 -30.79
N GLY A 408 11.48 8.94 -30.17
CA GLY A 408 11.03 10.33 -30.29
C GLY A 408 11.04 10.82 -31.75
N LEU A 409 12.08 10.47 -32.51
CA LEU A 409 12.17 10.78 -33.95
C LEU A 409 11.11 10.04 -34.79
N GLU A 410 10.85 8.77 -34.47
CA GLU A 410 9.80 7.96 -35.10
C GLU A 410 8.41 8.58 -34.86
N LEU A 411 8.11 8.93 -33.61
CA LEU A 411 6.88 9.61 -33.21
C LEU A 411 6.68 10.96 -33.89
N LEU A 412 7.75 11.77 -34.04
CA LEU A 412 7.67 13.04 -34.75
C LEU A 412 7.38 12.86 -36.25
N ARG A 413 7.88 11.77 -36.86
CA ARG A 413 7.58 11.43 -38.27
C ARG A 413 6.13 10.97 -38.43
N ASP A 414 5.66 10.12 -37.53
CA ASP A 414 4.29 9.61 -37.56
C ASP A 414 3.26 10.68 -37.18
N GLY A 415 3.58 11.55 -36.22
CA GLY A 415 2.78 12.72 -35.87
C GLY A 415 2.57 13.64 -37.08
N ARG A 416 3.64 13.94 -37.85
CA ARG A 416 3.52 14.71 -39.11
C ARG A 416 2.64 14.03 -40.15
N ARG A 417 2.59 12.69 -40.19
CA ARG A 417 1.68 11.93 -41.08
C ARG A 417 0.23 11.93 -40.59
N ARG A 418 0.00 11.90 -39.28
CA ARG A 418 -1.35 11.85 -38.67
C ARG A 418 -2.06 13.22 -38.60
N VAL A 419 -1.34 14.33 -38.78
CA VAL A 419 -1.90 15.69 -38.89
C VAL A 419 -2.91 15.83 -40.04
N GLU A 420 -2.99 14.88 -40.97
CA GLU A 420 -4.02 14.82 -42.02
C GLU A 420 -5.37 14.20 -41.60
N GLY A 421 -5.62 13.83 -40.33
CA GLY A 421 -6.96 13.34 -39.98
C GLY A 421 -7.37 13.02 -38.54
N LEU A 422 -6.49 12.99 -37.52
CA LEU A 422 -6.89 12.68 -36.13
C LEU A 422 -6.07 13.44 -35.07
N SER A 423 -6.63 13.53 -33.85
CA SER A 423 -6.15 14.31 -32.68
C SER A 423 -4.64 14.17 -32.36
N ALA A 424 -3.94 15.31 -32.27
CA ALA A 424 -2.49 15.42 -31.99
C ALA A 424 -2.09 15.27 -30.51
N ALA A 425 -3.04 15.12 -29.58
CA ALA A 425 -2.78 15.18 -28.14
C ALA A 425 -1.99 13.99 -27.55
N PRO A 426 -2.23 12.72 -27.93
CA PRO A 426 -1.54 11.57 -27.34
C PRO A 426 -0.04 11.55 -27.68
N THR A 427 0.30 11.83 -28.94
CA THR A 427 1.70 11.89 -29.40
C THR A 427 2.49 12.99 -28.70
N ALA A 428 1.86 14.14 -28.42
CA ALA A 428 2.48 15.23 -27.68
C ALA A 428 2.77 14.85 -26.21
N ALA A 429 1.85 14.15 -25.55
CA ALA A 429 2.03 13.68 -24.17
C ALA A 429 3.17 12.66 -24.07
N VAL A 430 3.25 11.69 -24.98
CA VAL A 430 4.35 10.71 -25.02
C VAL A 430 5.68 11.39 -25.31
N SER A 431 5.73 12.32 -26.26
CA SER A 431 6.95 13.09 -26.57
C SER A 431 7.46 13.88 -25.37
N ALA A 432 6.57 14.55 -24.63
CA ALA A 432 6.94 15.26 -23.40
C ALA A 432 7.45 14.30 -22.31
N SER A 433 6.83 13.13 -22.18
CA SER A 433 7.24 12.07 -21.25
C SER A 433 8.67 11.59 -21.55
N LEU A 434 9.00 11.36 -22.82
CA LEU A 434 10.33 10.94 -23.27
C LEU A 434 11.39 12.02 -23.03
N ASP A 435 11.06 13.29 -23.29
CA ASP A 435 11.95 14.43 -23.03
C ASP A 435 12.26 14.58 -21.53
N GLU A 436 11.26 14.37 -20.66
CA GLU A 436 11.45 14.36 -19.21
C GLU A 436 12.45 13.29 -18.76
N VAL A 437 12.32 12.07 -19.29
CA VAL A 437 13.24 10.95 -19.00
C VAL A 437 14.65 11.26 -19.49
N SER A 438 14.80 11.75 -20.72
CA SER A 438 16.09 12.12 -21.29
C SER A 438 16.79 13.22 -20.45
N LYS A 439 16.04 14.23 -20.00
CA LYS A 439 16.55 15.27 -19.09
C LYS A 439 16.96 14.70 -17.74
N ALA A 440 16.20 13.74 -17.20
CA ALA A 440 16.56 13.06 -15.97
C ALA A 440 17.88 12.28 -16.10
N PHE A 441 18.06 11.49 -17.17
CA PHE A 441 19.33 10.80 -17.47
C PHE A 441 20.51 11.77 -17.66
N ALA A 442 20.27 12.95 -18.23
CA ALA A 442 21.31 13.97 -18.36
C ALA A 442 21.76 14.50 -17.00
N LYS A 443 20.85 14.60 -16.02
CA LYS A 443 21.14 15.03 -14.65
C LYS A 443 21.83 13.93 -13.83
N ASP A 444 21.29 12.72 -13.85
CA ASP A 444 21.69 11.61 -12.98
C ASP A 444 21.11 10.28 -13.51
N SER A 445 21.95 9.25 -13.65
CA SER A 445 21.52 7.98 -14.25
C SER A 445 20.48 7.24 -13.41
N ILE A 446 20.54 7.34 -12.08
CA ILE A 446 19.54 6.73 -11.19
C ILE A 446 18.20 7.45 -11.34
N LEU A 447 18.21 8.79 -11.38
CA LEU A 447 16.99 9.55 -11.62
C LEU A 447 16.35 9.20 -12.97
N GLY A 448 17.17 9.09 -14.02
CA GLY A 448 16.72 8.66 -15.34
C GLY A 448 16.09 7.27 -15.33
N LEU A 449 16.77 6.29 -14.75
CA LEU A 449 16.27 4.91 -14.68
C LEU A 449 15.00 4.78 -13.82
N ASN A 450 14.97 5.45 -12.66
CA ASN A 450 13.80 5.49 -11.78
C ASN A 450 12.60 6.15 -12.49
N LEU A 451 12.82 7.26 -13.20
CA LEU A 451 11.74 7.95 -13.91
C LEU A 451 11.26 7.13 -15.12
N LEU A 452 12.16 6.50 -15.87
CA LEU A 452 11.81 5.59 -16.96
C LEU A 452 10.96 4.42 -16.44
N ALA A 453 11.44 3.72 -15.41
CA ALA A 453 10.71 2.62 -14.78
C ALA A 453 9.35 3.10 -14.26
N LYS A 454 9.30 4.29 -13.63
CA LYS A 454 8.05 4.92 -13.23
C LYS A 454 7.13 5.13 -14.42
N GLN A 455 7.54 5.78 -15.50
CA GLN A 455 6.63 6.05 -16.63
C GLN A 455 6.12 4.76 -17.31
N CYS A 456 6.97 3.75 -17.44
CA CYS A 456 6.60 2.49 -18.06
C CYS A 456 5.71 1.61 -17.17
N LEU A 457 6.08 1.47 -15.89
CA LEU A 457 5.44 0.54 -14.96
C LEU A 457 4.33 1.20 -14.14
N ARG A 458 4.30 2.54 -14.03
CA ARG A 458 3.28 3.24 -13.24
C ARG A 458 1.93 3.18 -13.94
N SER A 459 0.97 2.77 -13.15
CA SER A 459 -0.43 3.15 -13.28
C SER A 459 -0.86 3.80 -11.97
N ARG A 460 -1.86 4.70 -12.01
CA ARG A 460 -2.55 5.14 -10.79
C ARG A 460 -3.31 3.99 -10.13
N ASP A 461 -3.59 2.95 -10.91
CA ASP A 461 -4.20 1.71 -10.48
C ASP A 461 -3.11 0.65 -10.23
N MET A 462 -2.96 0.24 -8.96
CA MET A 462 -2.03 -0.81 -8.54
C MET A 462 -2.27 -2.15 -9.29
N THR A 463 -3.49 -2.40 -9.76
CA THR A 463 -3.84 -3.52 -10.65
C THR A 463 -3.01 -3.54 -11.92
N GLN A 464 -2.96 -2.40 -12.60
CA GLN A 464 -2.33 -2.28 -13.91
C GLN A 464 -0.81 -2.33 -13.79
N ARG A 465 -0.26 -1.93 -12.63
CA ARG A 465 1.18 -2.00 -12.36
C ARG A 465 1.69 -3.44 -12.39
N PHE A 466 1.06 -4.35 -11.65
CA PHE A 466 1.47 -5.76 -11.64
C PHE A 466 1.42 -6.37 -13.04
N LEU A 467 0.35 -6.08 -13.81
CA LEU A 467 0.21 -6.56 -15.18
C LEU A 467 1.34 -6.03 -16.08
N ARG A 468 1.72 -4.76 -15.95
CA ARG A 468 2.85 -4.18 -16.70
C ARG A 468 4.18 -4.81 -16.33
N GLU A 469 4.45 -5.00 -15.04
CA GLU A 469 5.64 -5.69 -14.54
C GLU A 469 5.72 -7.13 -15.09
N ARG A 470 4.59 -7.83 -15.18
CA ARG A 470 4.49 -9.16 -15.79
C ARG A 470 4.74 -9.15 -17.29
N THR A 471 4.17 -8.21 -18.02
CA THR A 471 4.43 -8.04 -19.46
C THR A 471 5.93 -7.83 -19.73
N TRP A 472 6.60 -7.03 -18.90
CA TRP A 472 8.06 -6.81 -18.98
C TRP A 472 8.84 -8.08 -18.71
N ALA A 473 8.47 -8.81 -17.65
CA ALA A 473 9.06 -10.10 -17.33
C ALA A 473 8.96 -11.09 -18.49
N ASP A 474 7.79 -11.18 -19.14
CA ASP A 474 7.55 -12.10 -20.25
C ASP A 474 8.29 -11.67 -21.53
N ALA A 475 8.29 -10.37 -21.84
CA ALA A 475 9.03 -9.81 -22.95
C ALA A 475 10.54 -10.07 -22.82
N LEU A 476 11.09 -9.93 -21.61
CA LEU A 476 12.49 -10.20 -21.33
C LEU A 476 12.79 -11.70 -21.35
N SER A 477 11.92 -12.53 -20.76
CA SER A 477 12.07 -14.00 -20.75
C SER A 477 12.04 -14.61 -22.16
N THR A 478 11.35 -13.97 -23.10
CA THR A 478 11.29 -14.42 -24.50
C THR A 478 12.56 -14.07 -25.28
N ARG A 479 13.22 -12.95 -24.93
CA ARG A 479 14.40 -12.44 -25.65
C ARG A 479 15.72 -12.97 -25.08
N CYS A 480 15.81 -13.07 -23.76
CA CYS A 480 16.99 -13.59 -23.10
C CYS A 480 17.06 -15.12 -23.25
N VAL A 481 18.10 -15.62 -23.91
CA VAL A 481 18.41 -17.06 -23.91
C VAL A 481 19.41 -17.34 -22.79
N PRO A 482 18.97 -17.79 -21.60
CA PRO A 482 19.87 -18.11 -20.50
C PRO A 482 20.81 -19.27 -20.87
N SER A 483 21.97 -19.38 -20.21
CA SER A 483 22.80 -20.57 -20.33
C SER A 483 22.02 -21.84 -19.99
N ARG A 484 22.55 -22.99 -20.42
CA ARG A 484 21.95 -24.31 -20.13
C ARG A 484 21.64 -24.52 -18.64
N GLN A 485 22.39 -23.86 -17.75
CA GLN A 485 22.24 -23.96 -16.29
C GLN A 485 21.09 -23.12 -15.73
N LEU A 486 20.74 -22.02 -16.39
CA LEU A 486 19.63 -21.14 -16.04
C LEU A 486 18.36 -21.42 -16.87
N LYS A 487 18.39 -22.45 -17.72
CA LYS A 487 17.30 -22.80 -18.63
C LYS A 487 16.00 -23.10 -17.89
N GLY A 488 14.92 -22.49 -18.37
CA GLY A 488 13.57 -22.65 -17.82
C GLY A 488 13.25 -21.72 -16.66
N GLY A 489 14.15 -20.78 -16.34
CA GLY A 489 13.83 -19.67 -15.44
C GLY A 489 13.08 -18.54 -16.14
N PHE A 490 12.66 -17.56 -15.34
CA PHE A 490 11.87 -16.41 -15.75
C PHE A 490 12.24 -15.17 -14.93
N TRP A 491 11.97 -14.01 -15.50
CA TRP A 491 12.21 -12.73 -14.82
C TRP A 491 11.04 -12.34 -13.93
N VAL A 492 11.33 -11.59 -12.86
CA VAL A 492 10.34 -10.98 -11.97
C VAL A 492 10.76 -9.52 -11.75
N PHE A 493 9.85 -8.60 -12.06
CA PHE A 493 10.04 -7.18 -11.82
C PHE A 493 9.25 -6.75 -10.59
N ALA A 494 9.82 -5.82 -9.82
CA ALA A 494 9.10 -5.09 -8.80
C ALA A 494 9.58 -3.64 -8.84
N PHE A 495 8.69 -2.72 -9.17
CA PHE A 495 8.93 -1.31 -8.86
C PHE A 495 8.61 -1.09 -7.38
N GLN A 496 9.14 -0.05 -6.73
CA GLN A 496 8.76 0.44 -5.41
C GLN A 496 8.74 1.97 -5.43
N GLU A 497 7.64 2.56 -4.97
CA GLU A 497 7.54 4.01 -4.88
C GLU A 497 7.59 4.41 -3.41
N VAL A 498 8.67 5.08 -3.03
CA VAL A 498 8.69 5.82 -1.77
C VAL A 498 7.92 7.11 -2.03
N ALA A 499 6.75 7.26 -1.39
CA ALA A 499 6.04 8.52 -1.40
C ALA A 499 6.98 9.58 -0.80
N SER A 500 7.29 10.60 -1.59
CA SER A 500 8.15 11.67 -1.10
C SER A 500 7.50 12.38 0.07
N VAL A 501 8.28 12.72 1.08
CA VAL A 501 7.79 13.52 2.22
C VAL A 501 7.11 14.78 1.68
N ARG A 502 5.80 14.90 1.93
CA ARG A 502 5.04 16.08 1.54
C ARG A 502 5.38 17.23 2.47
N ASP A 503 5.65 18.40 1.89
CA ASP A 503 5.90 19.63 2.63
C ASP A 503 5.07 20.80 2.05
N GLY A 504 4.42 21.60 2.91
CA GLY A 504 3.43 22.62 2.53
C GLY A 504 2.05 22.50 3.20
N HIS A 505 1.14 23.42 2.89
CA HIS A 505 -0.11 23.60 3.65
C HIS A 505 -1.16 22.48 3.50
N GLU A 506 -1.02 21.57 2.54
CA GLU A 506 -2.04 20.57 2.19
C GLU A 506 -1.56 19.13 2.46
N MET A 507 -1.39 18.77 3.74
CA MET A 507 -0.91 17.45 4.23
C MET A 507 0.61 17.30 4.40
N ALA A 508 1.28 18.34 4.90
CA ALA A 508 2.64 18.23 5.39
C ALA A 508 2.71 18.01 6.90
N VAL A 509 3.94 17.82 7.38
CA VAL A 509 4.27 18.01 8.78
C VAL A 509 3.87 19.43 9.23
N ASN A 510 2.73 19.52 9.93
CA ASN A 510 2.24 20.78 10.46
C ASN A 510 3.08 21.19 11.66
N VAL A 511 3.92 22.21 11.51
CA VAL A 511 4.65 22.81 12.64
C VAL A 511 4.19 24.24 12.87
N PHE A 512 3.85 24.55 14.11
CA PHE A 512 3.28 25.84 14.49
C PHE A 512 4.31 26.75 15.16
N ASP A 513 4.38 27.98 14.66
CA ASP A 513 5.04 29.12 15.30
C ASP A 513 3.95 30.12 15.72
N GLY A 514 3.48 29.99 16.96
CA GLY A 514 2.24 30.63 17.41
C GLY A 514 1.03 30.06 16.67
N ASN A 515 0.20 30.91 16.05
CA ASN A 515 -0.95 30.49 15.25
C ASN A 515 -0.63 30.31 13.76
N ARG A 516 0.66 30.38 13.37
CA ARG A 516 1.07 30.29 11.96
C ARG A 516 1.67 28.91 11.68
N PRO A 517 1.13 28.16 10.70
CA PRO A 517 1.82 26.98 10.20
C PRO A 517 3.08 27.40 9.44
N ARG A 518 4.18 26.69 9.67
CA ARG A 518 5.45 26.87 8.95
C ARG A 518 5.75 25.57 8.19
N PRO A 519 5.94 25.62 6.85
CA PRO A 519 6.44 24.47 6.10
C PRO A 519 7.75 23.99 6.69
N PHE A 520 7.93 22.68 6.82
CA PHE A 520 9.03 22.13 7.59
C PHE A 520 10.39 22.39 6.93
N ARG A 521 10.48 22.41 5.59
CA ARG A 521 11.71 22.75 4.85
C ARG A 521 12.24 24.15 5.18
N GLU A 522 11.36 25.10 5.47
CA GLU A 522 11.79 26.47 5.81
C GLU A 522 12.46 26.53 7.17
N ILE A 523 12.08 25.62 8.04
CA ILE A 523 12.58 25.54 9.40
C ILE A 523 13.50 24.35 9.59
N SER A 524 13.86 23.55 8.57
CA SER A 524 14.79 22.42 8.68
C SER A 524 15.64 22.24 7.42
N ALA A 525 16.94 22.46 7.56
CA ALA A 525 17.90 22.25 6.48
C ALA A 525 18.03 20.76 6.10
N THR A 526 17.93 19.84 7.07
CA THR A 526 18.11 18.41 6.83
C THR A 526 16.97 17.81 6.02
N VAL A 527 15.72 18.20 6.31
CA VAL A 527 14.55 17.69 5.59
C VAL A 527 14.44 18.25 4.18
N SER A 528 15.01 19.43 3.92
CA SER A 528 15.02 20.04 2.58
C SER A 528 15.67 19.15 1.51
N TYR A 529 16.59 18.26 1.89
CA TYR A 529 17.26 17.32 0.97
C TYR A 529 16.62 15.93 0.90
N LEU A 530 15.68 15.59 1.80
CA LEU A 530 15.06 14.26 1.84
C LEU A 530 14.38 13.88 0.51
N PRO A 531 13.60 14.76 -0.15
CA PRO A 531 13.00 14.42 -1.44
C PRO A 531 14.02 14.05 -2.52
N GLU A 532 15.19 14.71 -2.52
CA GLU A 532 16.27 14.40 -3.46
C GLU A 532 16.93 13.05 -3.16
N ILE A 533 17.12 12.73 -1.87
CA ILE A 533 17.65 11.44 -1.42
C ILE A 533 16.68 10.32 -1.80
N GLU A 534 15.38 10.50 -1.56
CA GLU A 534 14.33 9.53 -1.91
C GLU A 534 14.16 9.36 -3.41
N ALA A 535 14.38 10.41 -4.20
CA ALA A 535 14.36 10.32 -5.66
C ALA A 535 15.49 9.42 -6.20
N ARG A 536 16.63 9.38 -5.50
CA ARG A 536 17.82 8.58 -5.83
C ARG A 536 17.87 7.20 -5.17
N ALA A 537 16.90 6.84 -4.33
CA ALA A 537 16.81 5.49 -3.78
C ALA A 537 16.56 4.44 -4.88
N VAL A 538 16.91 3.18 -4.61
CA VAL A 538 16.58 2.06 -5.50
C VAL A 538 15.06 1.89 -5.55
N LYS A 539 14.47 2.07 -6.74
CA LYS A 539 13.02 1.91 -6.96
C LYS A 539 12.69 0.76 -7.89
N LEU A 540 13.59 0.38 -8.79
CA LEU A 540 13.41 -0.78 -9.65
C LEU A 540 14.18 -1.95 -9.06
N HIS A 541 13.49 -3.08 -8.91
CA HIS A 541 14.09 -4.35 -8.54
C HIS A 541 13.80 -5.38 -9.61
N VAL A 542 14.81 -6.18 -9.93
CA VAL A 542 14.73 -7.21 -10.95
C VAL A 542 15.35 -8.49 -10.42
N TYR A 543 14.61 -9.58 -10.57
CA TYR A 543 15.00 -10.90 -10.11
C TYR A 543 14.89 -11.90 -11.25
N TYR A 544 15.71 -12.94 -11.20
CA TYR A 544 15.57 -14.11 -12.04
C TYR A 544 15.27 -15.32 -11.16
N VAL A 545 14.18 -16.03 -11.45
CA VAL A 545 13.74 -17.23 -10.73
C VAL A 545 13.93 -18.43 -11.64
N CYS A 546 14.63 -19.45 -11.18
CA CYS A 546 14.97 -20.64 -11.97
C CYS A 546 14.60 -21.93 -11.21
N PRO A 547 13.47 -22.58 -11.56
CA PRO A 547 12.96 -23.77 -10.86
C PRO A 547 13.99 -24.92 -10.76
N ASN A 548 14.82 -25.07 -11.79
CA ASN A 548 15.78 -26.18 -11.89
C ASN A 548 17.12 -25.90 -11.18
N LEU A 549 17.30 -24.71 -10.60
CA LEU A 549 18.56 -24.30 -10.03
C LEU A 549 18.45 -24.17 -8.52
N GLN A 550 19.18 -25.02 -7.80
CA GLN A 550 19.51 -24.75 -6.40
C GLN A 550 20.80 -23.94 -6.38
N MET A 551 20.68 -22.62 -6.28
CA MET A 551 21.84 -21.75 -6.24
C MET A 551 22.59 -21.96 -4.92
N ARG A 552 23.70 -22.70 -4.98
CA ARG A 552 24.66 -22.74 -3.87
C ARG A 552 25.23 -21.34 -3.67
N VAL A 553 25.27 -20.87 -2.43
CA VAL A 553 25.73 -19.52 -2.04
C VAL A 553 27.04 -19.12 -2.74
N ASN A 554 28.01 -20.04 -2.81
CA ASN A 554 29.34 -19.80 -3.38
C ASN A 554 29.36 -19.66 -4.92
N ARG A 555 28.23 -19.88 -5.61
CA ARG A 555 28.10 -19.75 -7.08
C ARG A 555 27.16 -18.62 -7.50
N ILE A 556 26.51 -17.95 -6.54
CA ILE A 556 25.55 -16.86 -6.81
C ILE A 556 26.19 -15.73 -7.61
N SER A 557 27.44 -15.35 -7.28
CA SER A 557 28.19 -14.30 -7.98
C SER A 557 28.31 -14.58 -9.49
N ARG A 558 28.70 -15.81 -9.85
CA ARG A 558 28.85 -16.21 -11.24
C ARG A 558 27.54 -16.11 -12.03
N TYR A 559 26.42 -16.52 -11.44
CA TYR A 559 25.11 -16.40 -12.08
C TYR A 559 24.65 -14.94 -12.14
N LYS A 560 24.96 -14.13 -11.13
CA LYS A 560 24.65 -12.70 -11.10
C LYS A 560 25.31 -11.96 -12.26
N ASP A 561 26.58 -12.21 -12.54
CA ASP A 561 27.30 -11.57 -13.65
C ASP A 561 26.71 -11.93 -15.02
N GLU A 562 26.34 -13.20 -15.21
CA GLU A 562 25.66 -13.67 -16.41
C GLU A 562 24.28 -13.00 -16.58
N LEU A 563 23.48 -12.95 -15.51
CA LEU A 563 22.16 -12.31 -15.51
C LEU A 563 22.25 -10.81 -15.78
N ARG A 564 23.22 -10.11 -15.18
CA ARG A 564 23.49 -8.69 -15.44
C ARG A 564 23.80 -8.45 -16.91
N LYS A 565 24.66 -9.28 -17.51
CA LYS A 565 24.98 -9.20 -18.93
C LYS A 565 23.72 -9.36 -19.79
N LEU A 566 22.95 -10.41 -19.57
CA LEU A 566 21.71 -10.69 -20.32
C LEU A 566 20.68 -9.56 -20.16
N PHE A 567 20.54 -9.03 -18.94
CA PHE A 567 19.63 -7.92 -18.67
C PHE A 567 20.03 -6.69 -19.50
N LYS A 568 21.31 -6.31 -19.47
CA LYS A 568 21.83 -5.16 -20.24
C LYS A 568 21.61 -5.27 -21.73
N GLU A 569 21.83 -6.46 -22.29
CA GLU A 569 21.71 -6.72 -23.72
C GLU A 569 20.28 -6.53 -24.25
N HIS A 570 19.25 -6.73 -23.41
CA HIS A 570 17.86 -6.79 -23.86
C HIS A 570 16.91 -5.77 -23.22
N PHE A 571 17.32 -5.10 -22.14
CA PHE A 571 16.44 -4.20 -21.40
C PHE A 571 15.95 -3.01 -22.25
N ALA A 572 16.84 -2.41 -23.04
CA ALA A 572 16.47 -1.29 -23.92
C ALA A 572 15.42 -1.69 -24.98
N ASP A 573 15.51 -2.91 -25.52
CA ASP A 573 14.52 -3.43 -26.48
C ASP A 573 13.16 -3.66 -25.83
N VAL A 574 13.13 -4.14 -24.58
CA VAL A 574 11.88 -4.32 -23.82
C VAL A 574 11.21 -2.96 -23.58
N VAL A 575 12.00 -1.94 -23.19
CA VAL A 575 11.53 -0.56 -23.04
C VAL A 575 10.92 -0.05 -24.35
N MET A 576 11.58 -0.27 -25.50
CA MET A 576 11.04 0.14 -26.81
C MET A 576 9.71 -0.49 -27.14
N SER A 577 9.62 -1.81 -26.98
CA SER A 577 8.37 -2.50 -27.29
C SER A 577 7.21 -1.97 -26.44
N THR A 578 7.47 -1.64 -25.18
CA THR A 578 6.44 -1.13 -24.26
C THR A 578 5.96 0.26 -24.63
N TYR A 579 6.88 1.19 -24.94
CA TYR A 579 6.45 2.53 -25.34
C TYR A 579 5.64 2.49 -26.63
N ARG A 580 5.96 1.59 -27.58
CA ARG A 580 5.14 1.38 -28.78
C ARG A 580 3.72 0.93 -28.45
N ASP A 581 3.56 0.04 -27.47
CA ASP A 581 2.24 -0.42 -27.03
C ASP A 581 1.45 0.68 -26.28
N LEU A 582 2.13 1.67 -25.69
CA LEU A 582 1.52 2.81 -25.00
C LEU A 582 1.07 3.95 -25.95
N ILE A 583 1.59 4.00 -27.18
CA ILE A 583 1.32 5.02 -28.22
C ILE A 583 0.13 4.60 -29.08
#